data_AF-A0A7S4BUI6-F1
#
_entry.id   AF-A0A7S4BUI6-F1
#
_cell.length_a   1.000
_cell.length_b   1.000
_cell.length_c   1.000
_cell.angle_alpha   90.00
_cell.angle_beta   90.00
_cell.angle_gamma   90.00
#
_symmetry.space_group_name_H-M   'P 1'
#
loop_
_entity.id
_entity.type
_entity.pdbx_description
1 polymer ?
#
loop_
_entity_poly.entity_id
_entity_poly.type
_entity_poly.pdbx_seq_one_letter_code
_entity_poly.pdbx_strand_id
1 'polypeptide(L)'
;MLSSLIALLRLSLAQPSLLALWVGPARRPYRQWYEAHYGVVVGKKRRADDKEEEKKKLSTRSQAKITARQEGRQLDPNINSQFDTGRLLACISSRPGQCGRCDGYVLEGKELEFYVKRMAKKKK
;
A
#
# COMPACT_ATOMS: atom_id res chain seq x y z
N MET A 1 18.16 -28.62 -8.88
CA MET A 1 17.37 -27.63 -8.13
C MET A 1 18.05 -26.25 -8.00
N LEU A 2 18.97 -25.87 -8.91
CA LEU A 2 19.56 -24.51 -8.96
C LEU A 2 19.38 -23.81 -10.32
N SER A 3 18.68 -24.43 -11.27
CA SER A 3 18.59 -23.96 -12.66
C SER A 3 17.46 -22.94 -12.89
N SER A 4 16.43 -22.92 -12.03
CA SER A 4 15.25 -22.08 -12.24
C SER A 4 15.38 -20.66 -11.68
N LEU A 5 16.42 -20.37 -10.89
CA LEU A 5 16.62 -19.06 -10.25
C LEU A 5 17.32 -18.05 -11.17
N ILE A 6 18.03 -18.52 -12.21
CA ILE A 6 18.81 -17.65 -13.11
C ILE A 6 17.93 -17.12 -14.28
N ALA A 7 16.85 -17.81 -14.64
CA ALA A 7 15.96 -17.40 -15.73
C ALA A 7 15.11 -16.15 -15.40
N LEU A 8 14.90 -15.82 -14.12
CA LEU A 8 14.14 -14.64 -13.70
C LEU A 8 14.97 -13.35 -13.66
N LEU A 9 16.31 -13.44 -13.74
CA LEU A 9 17.19 -12.27 -13.72
C LEU A 9 17.48 -11.70 -15.13
N ARG A 10 17.02 -12.36 -16.19
CA ARG A 10 17.23 -11.92 -17.59
C ARG A 10 15.99 -11.31 -18.28
N LEU A 11 14.96 -10.95 -17.52
CA LEU A 11 13.76 -10.30 -18.05
C LEU A 11 13.55 -8.90 -17.45
N SER A 12 14.63 -8.15 -17.21
CA SER A 12 14.59 -6.80 -16.61
C SER A 12 15.22 -5.71 -17.49
N LEU A 13 15.50 -5.97 -18.77
CA LEU A 13 16.19 -5.01 -19.64
C LEU A 13 15.51 -4.75 -20.99
N ALA A 14 14.20 -4.97 -21.11
CA ALA A 14 13.48 -4.66 -22.34
C ALA A 14 12.10 -4.06 -22.05
N GLN A 15 12.04 -2.74 -21.79
CA GLN A 15 11.01 -1.79 -22.27
C GLN A 15 11.14 -0.42 -21.59
N PRO A 16 11.67 0.63 -22.27
CA PRO A 16 11.93 1.95 -21.70
C PRO A 16 10.75 2.96 -21.77
N SER A 17 9.49 2.54 -21.95
CA SER A 17 8.35 3.47 -22.12
C SER A 17 7.19 3.28 -21.14
N LEU A 18 7.35 2.46 -20.11
CA LEU A 18 6.37 2.33 -19.05
C LEU A 18 6.76 3.24 -17.90
N LEU A 19 5.98 4.30 -17.68
CA LEU A 19 5.80 4.95 -16.38
C LEU A 19 5.91 3.86 -15.31
N ALA A 20 7.05 3.84 -14.63
CA ALA A 20 7.45 2.77 -13.74
C ALA A 20 6.51 2.80 -12.53
N LEU A 21 5.41 2.08 -12.62
CA LEU A 21 4.53 1.83 -11.49
C LEU A 21 5.24 0.79 -10.61
N TRP A 22 6.15 1.25 -9.74
CA TRP A 22 6.90 0.37 -8.86
C TRP A 22 5.98 -0.16 -7.76
N VAL A 23 5.56 -1.42 -7.89
CA VAL A 23 4.79 -2.13 -6.86
C VAL A 23 5.76 -2.71 -5.83
N GLY A 24 6.31 -1.83 -4.98
CA GLY A 24 7.18 -2.20 -3.85
C GLY A 24 6.40 -2.66 -2.60
N PRO A 25 7.07 -3.31 -1.62
CA PRO A 25 6.49 -3.78 -0.35
C PRO A 25 6.11 -2.66 0.64
N ALA A 26 5.83 -1.45 0.15
CA ALA A 26 5.53 -0.25 0.92
C ALA A 26 4.28 -0.39 1.80
N ARG A 27 3.43 -1.41 1.59
CA ARG A 27 2.25 -1.67 2.42
C ARG A 27 2.59 -1.82 3.91
N ARG A 28 3.65 -2.56 4.25
CA ARG A 28 3.96 -2.94 5.65
C ARG A 28 4.16 -1.73 6.57
N PRO A 29 5.01 -0.73 6.23
CA PRO A 29 5.16 0.47 7.06
C PRO A 29 3.87 1.28 7.16
N TYR A 30 3.09 1.42 6.08
CA TYR A 30 1.80 2.14 6.15
C TYR A 30 0.78 1.44 7.04
N ARG A 31 0.69 0.11 6.96
CA ARG A 31 -0.20 -0.68 7.83
C ARG A 31 0.21 -0.59 9.31
N GLN A 32 1.50 -0.76 9.60
CA GLN A 32 2.03 -0.67 10.96
C GLN A 32 1.80 0.72 11.57
N TRP A 33 2.00 1.77 10.77
CA TRP A 33 1.73 3.14 11.20
C TRP A 33 0.24 3.35 11.45
N TYR A 34 -0.64 2.87 10.56
CA TYR A 34 -2.08 3.02 10.71
C TYR A 34 -2.61 2.32 11.96
N GLU A 35 -2.15 1.11 12.23
CA GLU A 35 -2.46 0.35 13.45
C GLU A 35 -2.01 1.09 14.71
N ALA A 36 -0.79 1.66 14.71
CA ALA A 36 -0.28 2.44 15.84
C ALA A 36 -0.98 3.81 16.00
N HIS A 37 -1.42 4.42 14.90
CA HIS A 37 -1.96 5.78 14.88
C HIS A 37 -3.44 5.81 15.27
N TYR A 38 -4.23 4.85 14.77
CA TYR A 38 -5.68 4.78 14.97
C TYR A 38 -6.12 3.62 15.88
N GLY A 39 -5.24 2.66 16.18
CA GLY A 39 -5.61 1.45 16.93
C GLY A 39 -6.54 0.52 16.16
N VAL A 40 -6.59 0.65 14.82
CA VAL A 40 -7.49 -0.11 13.94
C VAL A 40 -6.64 -0.91 12.96
N VAL A 41 -6.95 -2.19 12.80
CA VAL A 41 -6.29 -3.06 11.82
C VAL A 41 -6.94 -2.86 10.45
N VAL A 42 -6.11 -2.54 9.45
CA VAL A 42 -6.52 -2.34 8.04
C VAL A 42 -6.05 -3.52 7.20
N GLY A 43 -6.90 -3.96 6.26
CA GLY A 43 -6.55 -5.04 5.33
C GLY A 43 -6.67 -6.45 5.92
N LYS A 44 -7.67 -6.67 6.78
CA LYS A 44 -8.13 -8.02 7.15
C LYS A 44 -9.39 -8.33 6.33
N LYS A 45 -9.21 -9.03 5.20
CA LYS A 45 -10.29 -9.81 4.59
C LYS A 45 -10.94 -10.60 5.72
N ARG A 46 -12.21 -10.32 6.02
CA ARG A 46 -13.03 -10.97 7.04
C ARG A 46 -12.92 -12.50 6.91
N ARG A 47 -11.91 -13.11 7.52
CA ARG A 47 -12.00 -14.45 8.06
C ARG A 47 -12.64 -14.24 9.42
N ALA A 48 -13.66 -15.03 9.72
CA ALA A 48 -14.60 -14.82 10.82
C ALA A 48 -13.98 -14.99 12.24
N ASP A 49 -12.67 -14.80 12.38
CA ASP A 49 -11.87 -15.11 13.56
C ASP A 49 -10.84 -13.99 13.80
N ASP A 50 -11.35 -12.78 14.01
CA ASP A 50 -10.57 -11.62 14.44
C ASP A 50 -11.44 -10.71 15.32
N LYS A 51 -12.36 -11.33 16.07
CA LYS A 51 -12.79 -10.73 17.33
C LYS A 51 -11.62 -10.97 18.28
N GLU A 52 -11.04 -9.89 18.80
CA GLU A 52 -10.04 -9.92 19.87
C GLU A 52 -8.55 -9.97 19.47
N GLU A 53 -8.10 -9.10 18.55
CA GLU A 53 -6.68 -8.71 18.58
C GLU A 53 -6.49 -7.51 19.51
N GLU A 54 -6.18 -7.84 20.76
CA GLU A 54 -5.38 -7.06 21.73
C GLU A 54 -5.41 -5.54 21.53
N LYS A 55 -6.39 -4.89 22.17
CA LYS A 55 -6.20 -3.51 22.62
C LYS A 55 -4.99 -3.51 23.55
N LYS A 56 -3.80 -3.24 23.01
CA LYS A 56 -2.60 -2.96 23.82
C LYS A 56 -3.03 -2.02 24.95
N LYS A 57 -2.77 -2.41 26.20
CA LYS A 57 -3.09 -1.58 27.37
C LYS A 57 -2.28 -0.28 27.30
N LEU A 58 -2.87 0.70 26.63
CA LEU A 58 -2.33 2.04 26.41
C LEU A 58 -2.62 2.89 27.64
N SER A 59 -1.71 3.80 27.99
CA SER A 59 -1.95 4.77 29.07
C SER A 59 -3.18 5.63 28.77
N THR A 60 -3.89 6.10 29.79
CA THR A 60 -5.11 6.92 29.65
C THR A 60 -4.92 8.10 28.69
N ARG A 61 -3.74 8.73 28.73
CA ARG A 61 -3.38 9.85 27.84
C ARG A 61 -3.19 9.43 26.38
N SER A 62 -2.71 8.21 26.11
CA SER A 62 -2.56 7.70 24.74
C SER A 62 -3.88 7.19 24.18
N GLN A 63 -4.76 6.62 25.02
CA GLN A 63 -6.13 6.29 24.63
C GLN A 63 -6.93 7.53 24.22
N ALA A 64 -6.88 8.62 25.01
CA ALA A 64 -7.54 9.88 24.68
C ALA A 64 -7.06 10.48 23.34
N LYS A 65 -5.76 10.31 23.01
CA LYS A 65 -5.21 10.74 21.71
C LYS A 65 -5.74 9.90 20.55
N ILE A 66 -5.93 8.60 20.76
CA ILE A 66 -6.46 7.71 19.73
C ILE A 66 -7.95 7.99 19.50
N THR A 67 -8.75 8.16 20.56
CA THR A 67 -10.18 8.47 20.44
C THR A 67 -10.41 9.78 19.70
N ALA A 68 -9.66 10.84 20.03
CA ALA A 68 -9.74 12.12 19.32
C ALA A 68 -9.38 12.00 17.82
N ARG A 69 -8.47 11.10 17.45
CA ARG A 69 -8.09 10.86 16.04
C ARG A 69 -9.10 9.99 15.29
N GLN A 70 -9.86 9.16 15.99
CA GLN A 70 -10.85 8.28 15.37
C GLN A 70 -12.04 9.07 14.80
N GLU A 71 -12.38 10.23 15.39
CA GLU A 71 -13.51 11.06 14.98
C GLU A 71 -13.39 11.58 13.54
N GLY A 72 -12.18 11.92 13.08
CA GLY A 72 -11.90 12.40 11.72
C GLY A 72 -11.55 11.31 10.71
N ARG A 73 -11.70 10.02 11.05
CA ARG A 73 -11.16 8.92 10.24
C ARG A 73 -12.01 8.67 8.99
N GLN A 74 -11.53 9.15 7.86
CA GLN A 74 -12.06 8.80 6.54
C GLN A 74 -11.02 7.97 5.78
N LEU A 75 -11.42 6.80 5.28
CA LEU A 75 -10.56 5.94 4.47
C LEU A 75 -11.38 5.46 3.26
N ASP A 76 -10.84 5.66 2.06
CA ASP A 76 -11.48 5.27 0.81
C ASP A 76 -11.56 3.73 0.71
N PRO A 77 -12.75 3.14 0.45
CA PRO A 77 -12.90 1.69 0.28
C PRO A 77 -11.95 1.08 -0.76
N ASN A 78 -11.59 1.83 -1.81
CA ASN A 78 -10.67 1.37 -2.84
C ASN A 78 -9.26 1.16 -2.28
N ILE A 79 -8.80 2.05 -1.38
CA ILE A 79 -7.52 1.91 -0.69
C ILE A 79 -7.55 0.72 0.27
N ASN A 80 -8.67 0.50 0.98
CA ASN A 80 -8.81 -0.65 1.86
C ASN A 80 -8.64 -1.99 1.11
N SER A 81 -9.21 -2.10 -0.09
CA SER A 81 -9.05 -3.30 -0.95
C SER A 81 -7.60 -3.56 -1.40
N GLN A 82 -6.79 -2.50 -1.54
CA GLN A 82 -5.37 -2.63 -1.88
C GLN A 82 -4.53 -3.12 -0.68
N PHE A 83 -4.91 -2.71 0.53
CA PHE A 83 -4.29 -3.22 1.76
C PHE A 83 -4.51 -4.73 1.91
N ASP A 84 -5.68 -5.25 1.52
CA ASP A 84 -5.95 -6.69 1.46
C ASP A 84 -5.03 -7.40 0.45
N THR A 85 -4.87 -6.83 -0.75
CA THR A 85 -4.07 -7.40 -1.84
C THR A 85 -2.58 -7.44 -1.53
N GLY A 86 -2.11 -6.65 -0.57
CA GLY A 86 -0.70 -6.63 -0.19
C GLY A 86 0.14 -5.58 -0.89
N ARG A 87 -0.46 -4.81 -1.80
CA ARG A 87 0.22 -3.97 -2.79
C ARG A 87 -0.55 -2.67 -2.93
N LEU A 88 0.12 -1.54 -2.68
CA LEU A 88 -0.44 -0.20 -2.89
C LEU A 88 0.05 0.35 -4.23
N LEU A 89 -0.84 1.02 -4.94
CA LEU A 89 -0.50 1.71 -6.19
C LEU A 89 0.01 3.12 -5.86
N ALA A 90 1.19 3.46 -6.38
CA ALA A 90 1.85 4.74 -6.15
C ALA A 90 2.39 5.31 -7.47
N CYS A 91 2.42 6.63 -7.55
CA CYS A 91 3.06 7.36 -8.63
C CYS A 91 4.45 7.81 -8.20
N ILE A 92 5.46 7.55 -9.04
CA ILE A 92 6.80 8.10 -8.85
C ILE A 92 6.77 9.55 -9.30
N SER A 93 7.07 10.48 -8.40
CA SER A 93 7.20 11.91 -8.70
C SER A 93 8.66 12.32 -8.93
N SER A 94 9.61 11.50 -8.50
CA SER A 94 11.04 11.75 -8.73
C SER A 94 11.51 11.33 -10.13
N ARG A 95 12.67 11.85 -10.54
CA ARG A 95 13.36 11.45 -11.77
C ARG A 95 14.58 10.59 -11.40
N PRO A 96 14.43 9.27 -11.28
CA PRO A 96 15.48 8.40 -10.72
C PRO A 96 16.78 8.44 -11.52
N GLY A 97 16.73 8.70 -12.82
CA GLY A 97 17.93 8.86 -13.65
C GLY A 97 18.75 10.13 -13.38
N GLN A 98 18.24 11.08 -12.61
CA GLN A 98 18.95 12.30 -12.23
C GLN A 98 19.30 12.31 -10.74
N CYS A 99 18.32 12.02 -9.88
CA CYS A 99 18.50 12.11 -8.44
C CYS A 99 18.92 10.79 -7.77
N GLY A 100 18.94 9.66 -8.51
CA GLY A 100 19.22 8.34 -7.94
C GLY A 100 18.19 7.86 -6.91
N ARG A 101 17.05 8.56 -6.79
CA ARG A 101 15.99 8.26 -5.81
C ARG A 101 14.65 8.01 -6.50
N CYS A 102 13.88 7.10 -5.91
CA CYS A 102 12.56 6.71 -6.37
C CYS A 102 11.53 7.10 -5.30
N ASP A 103 11.26 8.40 -5.22
CA ASP A 103 10.30 8.99 -4.30
C ASP A 103 8.97 9.21 -5.03
N GLY A 104 7.87 9.07 -4.30
CA GLY A 104 6.54 9.13 -4.88
C GLY A 104 5.45 9.20 -3.81
N TYR A 105 4.20 9.24 -4.29
CA TYR A 105 3.00 9.32 -3.45
C TYR A 105 2.00 8.23 -3.82
N VAL A 106 1.14 7.87 -2.87
CA VAL A 106 0.08 6.86 -3.05
C VAL A 106 -1.08 7.48 -3.84
N LEU A 107 -1.63 6.74 -4.79
CA LEU A 107 -2.76 7.20 -5.60
C LEU A 107 -4.07 7.11 -4.81
N GLU A 108 -4.85 8.19 -4.79
CA GLU A 108 -6.11 8.29 -4.05
C GLU A 108 -7.29 8.72 -4.95
N GLY A 109 -8.52 8.36 -4.55
CA GLY A 109 -9.76 8.82 -5.17
C GLY A 109 -9.82 8.69 -6.69
N LYS A 110 -10.02 9.82 -7.38
CA LYS A 110 -10.20 9.89 -8.84
C LYS A 110 -8.96 9.43 -9.63
N GLU A 111 -7.77 9.68 -9.11
CA GLU A 111 -6.52 9.30 -9.77
C GLU A 111 -6.37 7.78 -9.80
N LEU A 112 -6.69 7.14 -8.68
CA LEU A 112 -6.65 5.69 -8.56
C LEU A 112 -7.57 5.02 -9.59
N GLU A 113 -8.82 5.49 -9.70
CA GLU A 113 -9.76 4.95 -10.69
C GLU A 113 -9.26 5.09 -12.12
N PHE A 114 -8.64 6.22 -12.45
CA PHE A 114 -8.10 6.47 -13.78
C PHE A 114 -7.00 5.47 -14.13
N TYR A 115 -6.04 5.24 -13.23
CA TYR A 115 -4.95 4.31 -13.47
C TYR A 115 -5.43 2.85 -13.49
N VAL A 116 -6.37 2.46 -12.64
CA VAL A 116 -6.97 1.12 -12.66
C VAL A 116 -7.66 0.85 -14.00
N LYS A 117 -8.46 1.81 -14.50
CA LYS A 117 -9.12 1.71 -15.81
C LYS A 117 -8.09 1.58 -16.96
N ARG A 118 -6.99 2.33 -16.91
CA ARG A 118 -5.91 2.24 -17.93
C ARG A 118 -5.19 0.90 -17.88
N MET A 119 -4.88 0.37 -16.70
CA MET A 119 -4.24 -0.93 -16.56
C MET A 119 -5.11 -2.08 -17.06
N ALA A 120 -6.42 -2.03 -16.77
CA ALA A 120 -7.37 -3.05 -17.24
C ALA A 120 -7.48 -3.09 -18.78
N LYS A 121 -7.49 -1.92 -19.43
CA LYS A 121 -7.52 -1.82 -20.91
C LYS A 121 -6.27 -2.41 -21.57
N LYS A 122 -5.09 -2.23 -20.98
CA LYS A 122 -3.83 -2.76 -21.54
C LYS A 122 -3.70 -4.28 -21.40
N LYS A 123 -4.38 -4.88 -20.42
CA LYS A 123 -4.33 -6.33 -20.16
C LYS A 123 -5.23 -7.14 -21.11
N LYS A 124 -6.17 -6.49 -21.79
CA LYS A 124 -7.05 -7.09 -22.79
C LYS A 124 -6.44 -6.94 -24.17
#